data_AF-A0A0D2DFF1-F1
#
_entry.id   AF-A0A0D2DFF1-F1
#
_cell.length_a   1.000
_cell.length_b   1.000
_cell.length_c   1.000
_cell.angle_alpha   90.00
_cell.angle_beta   90.00
_cell.angle_gamma   90.00
#
_symmetry.space_group_name_H-M   'P 1'
#
loop_
_entity.id
_entity.type
_entity.pdbx_description
1 polymer ?
#
loop_
_entity_poly.entity_id
_entity_poly.type
_entity_poly.pdbx_seq_one_letter_code
_entity_poly.pdbx_strand_id
1 'polypeptide(L)'
;MEEDSQIFVNASANETRSEQVTLLLKQLNNYERAPKGLVKSWLETQQNEENSTARIFLNEGRFPAWLAYFLTKNAAENRCHFLGKADCSRLIDDLENAPAAFRRSLAARVTAAIQPEVAKKIDNLHHKRIKPLQKGNMSQQPNKKRRLTEGDGCPPTSSTDILNPTDPPSNENVYPSSLNHSALEQMTVYSSVDSSDCFAEDEHVLVNASLAEATRLFPRDLSNAIRRNPDPKNENILVAAISMTFPNAPFTDKFGCQMALEVTDDKVQHLAWELFEVRLETRAGLRYVCFADGGSKILPNPKFTLQGCRRHIISSTFGPEMSNAIATSPLYQDDARQWRDCTDGVSMVISHQAHDGAVIFVSLGLWEGTRIKKKLYA
;
A
#
# COMPACT_ATOMS: atom_id res chain seq x y z
N MET A 1 30.23 -29.57 45.73
CA MET A 1 30.65 -28.82 44.52
C MET A 1 29.83 -29.19 43.28
N GLU A 2 28.56 -29.62 43.43
CA GLU A 2 27.66 -29.79 42.27
C GLU A 2 26.39 -28.91 42.36
N GLU A 3 26.00 -28.46 43.56
CA GLU A 3 24.82 -27.61 43.76
C GLU A 3 25.02 -26.16 43.25
N ASP A 4 26.18 -25.54 43.48
CA ASP A 4 26.45 -24.15 43.05
C ASP A 4 26.39 -23.98 41.52
N SER A 5 26.78 -25.01 40.77
CA SER A 5 26.72 -25.02 39.29
C SER A 5 25.29 -25.02 38.76
N GLN A 6 24.33 -25.64 39.47
CA GLN A 6 22.91 -25.64 39.07
C GLN A 6 22.21 -24.31 39.37
N ILE A 7 22.67 -23.55 40.37
CA ILE A 7 22.10 -22.24 40.71
C ILE A 7 22.39 -21.21 39.59
N PHE A 8 23.63 -21.16 39.09
CA PHE A 8 24.01 -20.23 38.02
C PHE A 8 23.31 -20.50 36.68
N VAL A 9 23.16 -21.78 36.28
CA VAL A 9 22.47 -22.14 35.03
C VAL A 9 20.98 -21.76 35.10
N ASN A 10 20.34 -21.96 36.26
CA ASN A 10 18.94 -21.58 36.45
C ASN A 10 18.72 -20.06 36.50
N ALA A 11 19.67 -19.29 37.04
CA ALA A 11 19.62 -17.83 37.02
C ALA A 11 19.68 -17.28 35.59
N SER A 12 20.71 -17.67 34.82
CA SER A 12 20.87 -17.24 33.42
C SER A 12 19.68 -17.63 32.54
N ALA A 13 19.20 -18.88 32.66
CA ALA A 13 18.02 -19.33 31.91
C ALA A 13 16.74 -18.55 32.26
N ASN A 14 16.58 -18.07 33.50
CA ASN A 14 15.42 -17.27 33.90
C ASN A 14 15.52 -15.81 33.45
N GLU A 15 16.73 -15.27 33.37
CA GLU A 15 17.01 -13.93 32.84
C GLU A 15 16.66 -13.84 31.35
N THR A 16 17.20 -14.75 30.52
CA THR A 16 16.85 -14.84 29.08
C THR A 16 15.34 -15.04 28.87
N ARG A 17 14.68 -15.88 29.68
CA ARG A 17 13.20 -16.04 29.62
C ARG A 17 12.45 -14.75 29.96
N SER A 18 13.01 -13.87 30.78
CA SER A 18 12.43 -12.56 31.11
C SER A 18 12.55 -11.59 29.94
N GLU A 19 13.71 -11.59 29.28
CA GLU A 19 13.97 -10.79 28.07
C GLU A 19 13.03 -11.17 26.91
N GLN A 20 12.82 -12.46 26.67
CA GLN A 20 11.90 -12.95 25.64
C GLN A 20 10.45 -12.49 25.88
N VAL A 21 9.94 -12.57 27.12
CA VAL A 21 8.61 -12.01 27.47
C VAL A 21 8.58 -10.50 27.22
N THR A 22 9.64 -9.79 27.63
CA THR A 22 9.74 -8.32 27.48
C THR A 22 9.73 -7.90 26.00
N LEU A 23 10.42 -8.63 25.12
CA LEU A 23 10.41 -8.37 23.68
C LEU A 23 9.02 -8.59 23.05
N LEU A 24 8.33 -9.68 23.39
CA LEU A 24 6.96 -9.95 22.92
C LEU A 24 5.97 -8.88 23.40
N LEU A 25 6.06 -8.45 24.66
CA LEU A 25 5.23 -7.36 25.21
C LEU A 25 5.57 -6.00 24.57
N LYS A 26 6.85 -5.73 24.26
CA LYS A 26 7.27 -4.50 23.57
C LYS A 26 6.59 -4.36 22.21
N GLN A 27 6.50 -5.45 21.43
CA GLN A 27 5.75 -5.44 20.16
C GLN A 27 4.24 -5.28 20.37
N LEU A 28 3.70 -5.91 21.43
CA LEU A 28 2.29 -5.80 21.81
C LEU A 28 1.89 -4.41 22.33
N ASN A 29 2.83 -3.64 22.88
CA ASN A 29 2.59 -2.26 23.29
C ASN A 29 2.70 -1.29 22.10
N ASN A 30 3.70 -1.51 21.24
CA ASN A 30 4.05 -0.61 20.15
C ASN A 30 3.18 -0.75 18.88
N TYR A 31 2.32 -1.77 18.76
CA TYR A 31 1.44 -1.85 17.59
C TYR A 31 0.36 -0.76 17.63
N GLU A 32 0.39 0.18 16.69
CA GLU A 32 -0.66 1.21 16.57
C GLU A 32 -1.85 0.75 15.73
N ARG A 33 -1.59 -0.12 14.74
CA ARG A 33 -2.58 -0.60 13.76
C ARG A 33 -2.58 -2.13 13.68
N ALA A 34 -3.70 -2.70 13.26
CA ALA A 34 -3.79 -4.12 12.93
C ALA A 34 -2.82 -4.43 11.76
N PRO A 35 -1.94 -5.45 11.87
CA PRO A 35 -1.04 -5.79 10.77
C PRO A 35 -1.81 -6.29 9.54
N LYS A 36 -1.26 -6.04 8.34
CA LYS A 36 -1.75 -6.67 7.11
C LYS A 36 -1.71 -8.19 7.27
N GLY A 37 -2.72 -8.88 6.74
CA GLY A 37 -2.82 -10.35 6.82
C GLY A 37 -3.32 -10.92 8.16
N LEU A 38 -3.51 -10.13 9.22
CA LEU A 38 -3.94 -10.60 10.56
C LEU A 38 -5.08 -11.63 10.54
N VAL A 39 -6.14 -11.36 9.77
CA VAL A 39 -7.30 -12.26 9.62
C VAL A 39 -6.94 -13.56 8.90
N LYS A 40 -6.14 -13.47 7.82
CA LYS A 40 -5.68 -14.62 7.05
C LYS A 40 -4.79 -15.53 7.91
N SER A 41 -3.76 -14.96 8.54
CA SER A 41 -2.84 -15.69 9.40
C SER A 41 -3.50 -16.24 10.67
N TRP A 42 -4.59 -15.62 11.16
CA TRP A 42 -5.43 -16.19 12.21
C TRP A 42 -6.13 -17.47 11.73
N LEU A 43 -6.80 -17.43 10.57
CA LEU A 43 -7.49 -18.58 9.98
C LEU A 43 -6.51 -19.70 9.61
N GLU A 44 -5.34 -19.37 9.07
CA GLU A 44 -4.25 -20.31 8.81
C GLU A 44 -3.76 -20.94 10.13
N THR A 45 -3.56 -20.16 11.20
CA THR A 45 -3.21 -20.72 12.52
C THR A 45 -4.32 -21.64 13.08
N GLN A 46 -5.59 -21.42 12.71
CA GLN A 46 -6.68 -22.34 13.06
C GLN A 46 -6.62 -23.68 12.30
N GLN A 47 -5.89 -23.76 11.18
CA GLN A 47 -5.73 -24.97 10.37
C GLN A 47 -4.32 -25.61 10.45
N ASN A 48 -3.34 -24.88 10.97
CA ASN A 48 -1.96 -25.36 11.16
C ASN A 48 -1.84 -26.53 12.16
N GLU A 49 -0.76 -27.30 12.00
CA GLU A 49 -0.37 -28.38 12.90
C GLU A 49 -0.30 -27.95 14.38
N GLU A 50 -0.72 -28.86 15.28
CA GLU A 50 -0.79 -28.62 16.72
C GLU A 50 0.55 -28.26 17.38
N ASN A 51 1.67 -28.70 16.78
CA ASN A 51 3.03 -28.45 17.25
C ASN A 51 3.67 -27.18 16.65
N SER A 52 2.98 -26.46 15.76
CA SER A 52 3.48 -25.19 15.22
C SER A 52 3.48 -24.10 16.31
N THR A 53 4.48 -23.23 16.31
CA THR A 53 4.64 -22.21 17.37
C THR A 53 3.44 -21.26 17.45
N ALA A 54 2.89 -20.86 16.31
CA ALA A 54 1.67 -20.07 16.25
C ALA A 54 0.47 -20.79 16.91
N ARG A 55 0.30 -22.09 16.66
CA ARG A 55 -0.80 -22.88 17.24
C ARG A 55 -0.63 -23.11 18.75
N ILE A 56 0.60 -23.32 19.22
CA ILE A 56 0.91 -23.41 20.65
C ILE A 56 0.56 -22.09 21.37
N PHE A 57 0.99 -20.94 20.84
CA PHE A 57 0.68 -19.63 21.43
C PHE A 57 -0.84 -19.34 21.43
N LEU A 58 -1.55 -19.77 20.40
CA LEU A 58 -3.01 -19.70 20.33
C LEU A 58 -3.70 -20.60 21.37
N ASN A 59 -3.27 -21.84 21.52
CA ASN A 59 -3.91 -22.80 22.42
C ASN A 59 -3.74 -22.40 23.90
N GLU A 60 -2.52 -22.07 24.32
CA GLU A 60 -2.21 -21.78 25.73
C GLU A 60 -2.55 -20.33 26.12
N GLY A 61 -2.09 -19.37 25.32
CA GLY A 61 -2.19 -17.94 25.64
C GLY A 61 -3.34 -17.20 24.93
N ARG A 62 -4.14 -17.91 24.12
CA ARG A 62 -5.28 -17.38 23.35
C ARG A 62 -4.87 -16.28 22.37
N PHE A 63 -5.84 -15.52 21.87
CA PHE A 63 -5.62 -14.40 20.95
C PHE A 63 -4.52 -13.41 21.40
N PRO A 64 -4.39 -13.02 22.69
CA PRO A 64 -3.36 -12.07 23.11
C PRO A 64 -1.91 -12.57 22.94
N ALA A 65 -1.58 -13.79 23.37
CA ALA A 65 -0.23 -14.34 23.17
C ALA A 65 0.04 -14.63 21.69
N TRP A 66 -0.93 -15.20 20.98
CA TRP A 66 -0.83 -15.39 19.53
C TRP A 66 -0.56 -14.08 18.79
N LEU A 67 -1.24 -12.98 19.17
CA LEU A 67 -1.03 -11.68 18.58
C LEU A 67 0.37 -11.13 18.86
N ALA A 68 0.90 -11.30 20.09
CA ALA A 68 2.26 -10.91 20.43
C ALA A 68 3.30 -11.67 19.59
N TYR A 69 3.11 -12.99 19.41
CA TYR A 69 3.93 -13.82 18.52
C TYR A 69 3.83 -13.36 17.06
N PHE A 70 2.62 -13.20 16.53
CA PHE A 70 2.36 -12.79 15.16
C PHE A 70 2.95 -11.41 14.83
N LEU A 71 2.81 -10.43 15.74
CA LEU A 71 3.44 -9.11 15.62
C LEU A 71 4.96 -9.22 15.54
N THR A 72 5.57 -10.05 16.39
CA THR A 72 7.02 -10.26 16.45
C THR A 72 7.54 -10.98 15.21
N LYS A 73 6.82 -12.01 14.73
CA LYS A 73 7.15 -12.73 13.49
C LYS A 73 7.07 -11.82 12.27
N ASN A 74 5.98 -11.07 12.14
CA ASN A 74 5.84 -10.08 11.07
C ASN A 74 6.92 -8.98 11.17
N ALA A 75 7.32 -8.56 12.37
CA ALA A 75 8.42 -7.59 12.55
C ALA A 75 9.80 -8.16 12.15
N ALA A 76 10.05 -9.46 12.39
CA ALA A 76 11.26 -10.14 11.93
C ALA A 76 11.31 -10.30 10.40
N GLU A 77 10.18 -10.66 9.78
CA GLU A 77 10.08 -10.97 8.35
C GLU A 77 9.94 -9.73 7.45
N ASN A 78 9.41 -8.61 7.98
CA ASN A 78 9.15 -7.41 7.19
C ASN A 78 10.44 -6.78 6.63
N ARG A 79 10.39 -6.29 5.38
CA ARG A 79 11.56 -5.76 4.64
C ARG A 79 12.09 -4.42 5.18
N CYS A 80 11.34 -3.72 6.04
CA CYS A 80 11.79 -2.48 6.66
C CYS A 80 12.93 -2.72 7.68
N HIS A 81 13.93 -1.83 7.70
CA HIS A 81 14.95 -1.80 8.74
C HIS A 81 14.48 -0.92 9.91
N PHE A 82 14.49 -1.47 11.13
CA PHE A 82 14.23 -0.73 12.36
C PHE A 82 15.10 -1.25 13.52
N LEU A 83 15.31 -0.42 14.53
CA LEU A 83 16.13 -0.75 15.70
C LEU A 83 15.47 -1.88 16.52
N GLY A 84 16.18 -2.99 16.68
CA GLY A 84 15.67 -4.20 17.35
C GLY A 84 15.08 -5.26 16.41
N LYS A 85 15.16 -5.09 15.08
CA LYS A 85 14.77 -6.15 14.12
C LYS A 85 15.59 -7.43 14.32
N ALA A 86 16.90 -7.32 14.52
CA ALA A 86 17.79 -8.47 14.73
C ALA A 86 17.40 -9.28 15.97
N ASP A 87 16.95 -8.63 17.04
CA ASP A 87 16.48 -9.28 18.26
C ASP A 87 15.14 -9.98 18.04
N CYS A 88 14.26 -9.41 17.21
CA CYS A 88 13.02 -10.05 16.80
C CYS A 88 13.28 -11.29 15.93
N SER A 89 14.23 -11.23 14.98
CA SER A 89 14.61 -12.38 14.16
C SER A 89 15.19 -13.50 15.02
N ARG A 90 16.20 -13.21 15.85
CA ARG A 90 16.77 -14.19 16.80
C ARG A 90 15.70 -14.82 17.69
N LEU A 91 14.80 -14.02 18.26
CA LEU A 91 13.71 -14.51 19.09
C LEU A 91 12.78 -15.47 18.33
N ILE A 92 12.47 -15.20 17.07
CA ILE A 92 11.62 -16.09 16.27
C ILE A 92 12.37 -17.37 15.90
N ASP A 93 13.64 -17.28 15.51
CA ASP A 93 14.48 -18.43 15.21
C ASP A 93 14.64 -19.33 16.46
N ASP A 94 14.91 -18.74 17.63
CA ASP A 94 14.97 -19.45 18.92
C ASP A 94 13.64 -20.14 19.25
N LEU A 95 12.50 -19.48 19.00
CA LEU A 95 11.18 -20.02 19.31
C LEU A 95 10.73 -21.12 18.35
N GLU A 96 10.99 -21.01 17.05
CA GLU A 96 10.69 -22.06 16.07
C GLU A 96 11.51 -23.34 16.39
N ASN A 97 12.76 -23.19 16.86
CA ASN A 97 13.63 -24.30 17.27
C ASN A 97 13.39 -24.81 18.72
N ALA A 98 12.67 -24.06 19.57
CA ALA A 98 12.49 -24.43 20.98
C ALA A 98 11.54 -25.63 21.18
N PRO A 99 11.73 -26.43 22.26
CA PRO A 99 10.80 -27.49 22.65
C PRO A 99 9.38 -26.98 22.88
N ALA A 100 8.36 -27.77 22.51
CA ALA A 100 6.96 -27.36 22.66
C ALA A 100 6.58 -26.99 24.11
N ALA A 101 7.13 -27.68 25.12
CA ALA A 101 6.92 -27.36 26.53
C ALA A 101 7.41 -25.94 26.91
N PHE A 102 8.53 -25.49 26.32
CA PHE A 102 9.04 -24.15 26.51
C PHE A 102 8.12 -23.09 25.89
N ARG A 103 7.70 -23.32 24.64
CA ARG A 103 6.75 -22.44 23.93
C ARG A 103 5.42 -22.29 24.67
N ARG A 104 4.88 -23.38 25.24
CA ARG A 104 3.67 -23.36 26.08
C ARG A 104 3.85 -22.49 27.33
N SER A 105 4.93 -22.72 28.07
CA SER A 105 5.26 -21.94 29.27
C SER A 105 5.44 -20.45 28.98
N LEU A 106 6.10 -20.11 27.86
CA LEU A 106 6.30 -18.73 27.44
C LEU A 106 4.97 -18.06 27.05
N ALA A 107 4.12 -18.73 26.27
CA ALA A 107 2.81 -18.20 25.88
C ALA A 107 1.92 -17.87 27.10
N ALA A 108 1.88 -18.77 28.09
CA ALA A 108 1.16 -18.54 29.36
C ALA A 108 1.74 -17.33 30.13
N ARG A 109 3.07 -17.22 30.23
CA ARG A 109 3.76 -16.09 30.88
C ARG A 109 3.50 -14.75 30.18
N VAL A 110 3.49 -14.74 28.85
CA VAL A 110 3.16 -13.54 28.06
C VAL A 110 1.75 -13.09 28.42
N THR A 111 0.74 -13.96 28.33
CA THR A 111 -0.65 -13.60 28.68
C THR A 111 -0.80 -13.09 30.11
N ALA A 112 -0.10 -13.70 31.07
CA ALA A 112 -0.11 -13.26 32.47
C ALA A 112 0.53 -11.87 32.71
N ALA A 113 1.41 -11.42 31.81
CA ALA A 113 2.15 -10.17 31.91
C ALA A 113 1.59 -9.02 31.06
N ILE A 114 0.44 -9.20 30.39
CA ILE A 114 -0.23 -8.15 29.61
C ILE A 114 -0.91 -7.15 30.57
N GLN A 115 -0.62 -5.87 30.38
CA GLN A 115 -1.27 -4.79 31.16
C GLN A 115 -2.76 -4.63 30.79
N PRO A 116 -3.66 -4.26 31.73
CA PRO A 116 -5.10 -4.16 31.48
C PRO A 116 -5.50 -3.24 30.32
N GLU A 117 -4.78 -2.13 30.13
CA GLU A 117 -4.98 -1.16 29.05
C GLU A 117 -4.73 -1.80 27.67
N VAL A 118 -3.67 -2.62 27.60
CA VAL A 118 -3.25 -3.35 26.40
C VAL A 118 -4.20 -4.52 26.15
N ALA A 119 -4.60 -5.25 27.19
CA ALA A 119 -5.63 -6.29 27.08
C ALA A 119 -6.95 -5.74 26.49
N LYS A 120 -7.42 -4.58 26.97
CA LYS A 120 -8.61 -3.91 26.42
C LYS A 120 -8.46 -3.52 24.94
N LYS A 121 -7.28 -3.06 24.52
CA LYS A 121 -6.96 -2.75 23.11
C LYS A 121 -6.97 -4.01 22.23
N ILE A 122 -6.47 -5.12 22.75
CA ILE A 122 -6.45 -6.45 22.10
C ILE A 122 -7.86 -7.03 21.99
N ASP A 123 -8.67 -6.94 23.05
CA ASP A 123 -10.07 -7.41 23.04
C ASP A 123 -10.94 -6.61 22.06
N ASN A 124 -10.74 -5.30 21.96
CA ASN A 124 -11.39 -4.47 20.95
C ASN A 124 -11.01 -4.90 19.53
N LEU A 125 -9.74 -5.21 19.28
CA LEU A 125 -9.27 -5.74 17.98
C LEU A 125 -9.90 -7.10 17.67
N HIS A 126 -9.89 -8.03 18.64
CA HIS A 126 -10.49 -9.35 18.51
C HIS A 126 -12.01 -9.26 18.24
N HIS A 127 -12.72 -8.38 18.94
CA HIS A 127 -14.15 -8.18 18.73
C HIS A 127 -14.47 -7.57 17.36
N LYS A 128 -13.70 -6.58 16.90
CA LYS A 128 -13.92 -5.95 15.59
C LYS A 128 -13.55 -6.84 14.40
N ARG A 129 -12.48 -7.64 14.50
CA ARG A 129 -11.88 -8.33 13.34
C ARG A 129 -12.06 -9.84 13.31
N ILE A 130 -12.19 -10.50 14.46
CA ILE A 130 -12.17 -11.98 14.55
C ILE A 130 -13.53 -12.56 14.95
N LYS A 131 -14.23 -11.95 15.91
CA LYS A 131 -15.59 -12.41 16.30
C LYS A 131 -16.62 -12.43 15.15
N PRO A 132 -16.61 -11.51 14.16
CA PRO A 132 -17.53 -11.57 13.02
C PRO A 132 -17.30 -12.80 12.12
N LEU A 133 -16.09 -13.38 12.13
CA LEU A 133 -15.74 -14.56 11.35
C LEU A 133 -16.11 -15.87 12.06
N GLN A 134 -16.12 -15.85 13.40
CA GLN A 134 -16.50 -17.01 14.22
C GLN A 134 -18.02 -17.16 14.37
N LYS A 135 -18.76 -16.04 14.38
CA LYS A 135 -20.22 -16.06 14.29
C LYS A 135 -20.63 -16.17 12.82
N GLY A 136 -20.95 -17.38 12.36
CA GLY A 136 -21.37 -17.70 10.98
C GLY A 136 -22.68 -17.07 10.47
N ASN A 137 -23.02 -15.86 10.91
CA ASN A 137 -24.13 -15.09 10.35
C ASN A 137 -23.66 -14.35 9.10
N MET A 138 -23.82 -15.02 7.96
CA MET A 138 -23.91 -14.40 6.63
C MET A 138 -25.14 -13.48 6.55
N SER A 139 -25.07 -12.33 7.22
CA SER A 139 -26.06 -11.27 7.07
C SER A 139 -25.84 -10.55 5.75
N GLN A 140 -26.39 -11.14 4.69
CA GLN A 140 -26.75 -10.57 3.39
C GLN A 140 -26.11 -9.20 3.07
N GLN A 141 -25.02 -9.21 2.30
CA GLN A 141 -24.81 -8.10 1.37
C GLN A 141 -25.86 -8.21 0.24
N PRO A 142 -26.44 -7.10 -0.23
CA PRO A 142 -27.49 -7.15 -1.25
C PRO A 142 -26.96 -7.67 -2.60
N ASN A 143 -27.71 -8.60 -3.18
CA ASN A 143 -27.37 -9.32 -4.42
C ASN A 143 -26.98 -8.38 -5.58
N LYS A 144 -25.70 -8.40 -6.01
CA LYS A 144 -25.36 -8.05 -7.39
C LYS A 144 -25.68 -9.23 -8.31
N LYS A 145 -26.57 -8.97 -9.27
CA LYS A 145 -27.12 -9.97 -10.21
C LYS A 145 -26.03 -10.80 -10.89
N ARG A 146 -26.17 -12.13 -10.82
CA ARG A 146 -25.64 -13.06 -11.84
C ARG A 146 -26.21 -12.64 -13.21
N ARG A 147 -25.36 -12.49 -14.22
CA ARG A 147 -25.82 -12.33 -15.61
C ARG A 147 -26.01 -13.71 -16.22
N LEU A 148 -27.20 -14.00 -16.76
CA LEU A 148 -27.44 -15.17 -17.61
C LEU A 148 -26.64 -15.03 -18.91
N THR A 149 -26.19 -16.16 -19.46
CA THR A 149 -25.87 -16.30 -20.89
C THR A 149 -26.11 -17.75 -21.31
N GLU A 150 -27.37 -18.07 -21.63
CA GLU A 150 -27.72 -19.04 -22.67
C GLU A 150 -27.60 -18.28 -24.02
N GLY A 151 -27.33 -18.86 -25.19
CA GLY A 151 -27.12 -20.25 -25.62
C GLY A 151 -27.22 -20.30 -27.16
N ASP A 152 -26.66 -21.33 -27.82
CA ASP A 152 -26.51 -21.56 -29.29
C ASP A 152 -25.33 -20.84 -30.00
N GLY A 153 -24.64 -21.46 -30.98
CA GLY A 153 -24.72 -22.85 -31.46
C GLY A 153 -23.74 -23.17 -32.62
N CYS A 154 -22.86 -24.15 -32.39
CA CYS A 154 -22.16 -25.13 -33.27
C CYS A 154 -22.42 -25.19 -34.81
N PRO A 155 -21.59 -25.86 -35.68
CA PRO A 155 -20.59 -26.91 -35.37
C PRO A 155 -19.27 -26.75 -36.24
N PRO A 156 -18.42 -27.77 -36.58
CA PRO A 156 -16.96 -27.55 -36.73
C PRO A 156 -16.37 -27.84 -38.14
N THR A 157 -15.05 -27.64 -38.33
CA THR A 157 -14.30 -28.36 -39.39
C THR A 157 -12.84 -28.60 -39.02
N SER A 158 -12.38 -29.79 -39.40
CA SER A 158 -11.16 -30.53 -39.05
C SER A 158 -9.81 -29.89 -39.42
N SER A 159 -8.80 -30.24 -38.61
CA SER A 159 -7.43 -30.70 -38.94
C SER A 159 -6.70 -30.25 -40.23
N THR A 160 -5.39 -29.93 -40.12
CA THR A 160 -4.28 -30.68 -40.77
C THR A 160 -2.89 -30.08 -40.42
N ASP A 161 -2.04 -30.93 -39.83
CA ASP A 161 -0.58 -31.12 -39.89
C ASP A 161 0.52 -30.02 -40.00
N ILE A 162 1.48 -30.14 -39.06
CA ILE A 162 2.95 -30.34 -39.20
C ILE A 162 3.74 -29.44 -40.20
N LEU A 163 4.72 -28.65 -39.70
CA LEU A 163 6.19 -28.79 -39.98
C LEU A 163 7.05 -27.62 -39.43
N ASN A 164 8.00 -27.96 -38.53
CA ASN A 164 9.33 -27.31 -38.39
C ASN A 164 10.26 -27.84 -39.51
N PRO A 165 11.40 -27.20 -39.92
CA PRO A 165 12.53 -26.74 -39.08
C PRO A 165 13.11 -25.35 -39.55
N THR A 166 14.23 -24.74 -39.11
CA THR A 166 15.63 -25.21 -38.89
C THR A 166 16.51 -24.10 -38.25
N ASP A 167 17.33 -24.42 -37.23
CA ASP A 167 18.57 -23.71 -36.79
C ASP A 167 19.82 -24.48 -37.28
N PRO A 168 21.12 -24.11 -37.04
CA PRO A 168 21.74 -22.91 -36.43
C PRO A 168 22.62 -22.21 -37.52
N PRO A 169 23.93 -21.80 -37.40
CA PRO A 169 24.94 -21.69 -36.30
C PRO A 169 24.75 -20.38 -35.49
N SER A 170 25.35 -20.07 -34.31
CA SER A 170 26.53 -20.48 -33.52
C SER A 170 27.91 -19.94 -33.94
N ASN A 171 28.47 -19.01 -33.16
CA ASN A 171 29.92 -18.79 -33.05
C ASN A 171 30.28 -18.42 -31.61
N GLU A 172 31.14 -19.24 -30.99
CA GLU A 172 31.66 -19.02 -29.64
C GLU A 172 32.83 -18.04 -29.67
N ASN A 173 33.09 -17.35 -28.55
CA ASN A 173 34.46 -17.09 -28.13
C ASN A 173 34.56 -16.86 -26.62
N VAL A 174 35.69 -17.27 -26.07
CA VAL A 174 35.91 -17.53 -24.64
C VAL A 174 36.68 -16.39 -23.96
N TYR A 175 36.27 -16.08 -22.72
CA TYR A 175 36.96 -15.51 -21.53
C TYR A 175 38.50 -15.28 -21.54
N PRO A 176 39.09 -14.61 -20.49
CA PRO A 176 38.53 -13.82 -19.37
C PRO A 176 39.24 -12.45 -19.15
N SER A 177 38.76 -11.65 -18.18
CA SER A 177 39.59 -11.14 -17.06
C SER A 177 38.79 -10.32 -16.05
N SER A 178 39.06 -10.52 -14.76
CA SER A 178 38.52 -9.72 -13.66
C SER A 178 39.45 -8.58 -13.25
N LEU A 179 38.90 -7.48 -12.77
CA LEU A 179 39.51 -6.74 -11.65
C LEU A 179 38.48 -5.88 -10.91
N ASN A 180 38.59 -5.87 -9.58
CA ASN A 180 37.65 -5.23 -8.68
C ASN A 180 37.99 -3.75 -8.45
N HIS A 181 36.99 -2.86 -8.37
CA HIS A 181 36.87 -1.71 -7.45
C HIS A 181 35.41 -1.23 -7.56
N SER A 182 34.51 -1.52 -6.62
CA SER A 182 34.38 -0.99 -5.25
C SER A 182 33.67 0.37 -5.17
N ALA A 183 32.39 0.28 -4.76
CA ALA A 183 31.64 1.18 -3.89
C ALA A 183 31.09 2.54 -4.38
N LEU A 184 29.78 2.67 -4.10
CA LEU A 184 29.03 3.87 -3.70
C LEU A 184 28.67 4.93 -4.76
N GLU A 185 27.47 4.79 -5.34
CA GLU A 185 26.32 5.71 -5.12
C GLU A 185 25.12 5.21 -5.94
N GLN A 186 24.37 4.25 -5.41
CA GLN A 186 23.14 3.76 -6.05
C GLN A 186 21.91 4.49 -5.49
N MET A 187 21.36 5.37 -6.33
CA MET A 187 20.05 5.99 -6.13
C MET A 187 18.99 4.96 -5.73
N THR A 188 18.19 5.31 -4.74
CA THR A 188 17.10 4.46 -4.22
C THR A 188 15.98 4.38 -5.27
N VAL A 189 15.98 3.31 -6.07
CA VAL A 189 14.89 3.02 -7.02
C VAL A 189 13.62 2.75 -6.22
N TYR A 190 12.61 3.61 -6.39
CA TYR A 190 11.31 3.42 -5.76
C TYR A 190 10.65 2.15 -6.29
N SER A 191 10.37 1.21 -5.39
CA SER A 191 9.73 -0.06 -5.72
C SER A 191 8.35 0.17 -6.34
N SER A 192 8.09 -0.54 -7.45
CA SER A 192 6.80 -0.60 -8.13
C SER A 192 5.63 -0.68 -7.16
N VAL A 193 4.68 0.26 -7.29
CA VAL A 193 3.40 0.24 -6.57
C VAL A 193 2.41 -0.55 -7.42
N ASP A 194 2.19 -1.80 -7.03
CA ASP A 194 1.17 -2.63 -7.69
C ASP A 194 -0.22 -2.01 -7.50
N SER A 195 -0.97 -1.92 -8.59
CA SER A 195 -2.12 -1.02 -8.72
C SER A 195 -3.44 -1.77 -8.49
N SER A 196 -3.50 -2.51 -7.38
CA SER A 196 -4.70 -3.08 -6.78
C SER A 196 -4.50 -3.21 -5.26
N ASP A 197 -5.59 -3.18 -4.49
CA ASP A 197 -5.63 -3.37 -3.03
C ASP A 197 -4.91 -2.32 -2.16
N CYS A 198 -5.45 -1.10 -2.19
CA CYS A 198 -5.38 -0.17 -1.07
C CYS A 198 -6.78 0.23 -0.61
N PHE A 199 -7.50 -0.73 0.00
CA PHE A 199 -8.67 -0.45 0.84
C PHE A 199 -8.34 -0.80 2.28
N ALA A 200 -7.98 0.21 3.08
CA ALA A 200 -7.66 0.05 4.48
C ALA A 200 -8.82 0.60 5.32
N GLU A 201 -9.75 -0.29 5.68
CA GLU A 201 -11.00 0.00 6.41
C GLU A 201 -10.84 0.82 7.71
N ASP A 202 -10.77 2.14 7.56
CA ASP A 202 -11.69 3.14 8.15
C ASP A 202 -11.48 4.45 7.36
N GLU A 203 -11.70 4.39 6.05
CA GLU A 203 -11.36 5.44 5.11
C GLU A 203 -12.29 6.66 5.22
N HIS A 204 -11.73 7.81 5.64
CA HIS A 204 -12.28 9.13 5.30
C HIS A 204 -12.01 9.48 3.82
N VAL A 205 -12.16 8.51 2.92
CA VAL A 205 -12.09 8.71 1.47
C VAL A 205 -13.46 9.19 1.02
N LEU A 206 -13.52 10.47 0.71
CA LEU A 206 -14.67 11.08 0.06
C LEU A 206 -14.52 10.82 -1.43
N VAL A 207 -15.59 10.42 -2.10
CA VAL A 207 -15.63 10.16 -3.56
C VAL A 207 -16.79 10.92 -4.17
N ASN A 208 -16.73 11.20 -5.47
CA ASN A 208 -17.81 11.81 -6.24
C ASN A 208 -18.22 13.20 -5.70
N ALA A 209 -17.36 14.19 -5.93
CA ALA A 209 -17.61 15.57 -5.52
C ALA A 209 -18.75 16.23 -6.32
N SER A 210 -19.35 17.28 -5.74
CA SER A 210 -20.30 18.16 -6.43
C SER A 210 -19.67 18.74 -7.70
N LEU A 211 -20.28 18.45 -8.86
CA LEU A 211 -19.81 18.94 -10.16
C LEU A 211 -19.87 20.47 -10.26
N ALA A 212 -20.89 21.09 -9.65
CA ALA A 212 -21.04 22.55 -9.62
C ALA A 212 -19.92 23.22 -8.82
N GLU A 213 -19.56 22.66 -7.67
CA GLU A 213 -18.49 23.20 -6.81
C GLU A 213 -17.10 22.90 -7.38
N ALA A 214 -16.89 21.74 -8.00
CA ALA A 214 -15.67 21.45 -8.76
C ALA A 214 -15.47 22.47 -9.90
N THR A 215 -16.53 22.81 -10.64
CA THR A 215 -16.49 23.82 -11.73
C THR A 215 -16.21 25.24 -11.22
N ARG A 216 -16.45 25.52 -9.94
CA ARG A 216 -16.10 26.79 -9.28
C ARG A 216 -14.69 26.80 -8.71
N LEU A 217 -14.18 25.64 -8.28
CA LEU A 217 -12.88 25.49 -7.62
C LEU A 217 -11.71 25.49 -8.62
N PHE A 218 -11.86 24.81 -9.75
CA PHE A 218 -10.79 24.65 -10.75
C PHE A 218 -10.95 25.60 -11.94
N PRO A 219 -9.84 26.04 -12.56
CA PRO A 219 -9.85 26.68 -13.88
C PRO A 219 -10.61 25.84 -14.92
N ARG A 220 -11.18 26.52 -15.91
CA ARG A 220 -12.10 25.91 -16.89
C ARG A 220 -11.50 24.69 -17.62
N ASP A 221 -10.21 24.74 -17.94
CA ASP A 221 -9.54 23.69 -18.70
C ASP A 221 -9.37 22.40 -17.88
N LEU A 222 -8.86 22.51 -16.64
CA LEU A 222 -8.81 21.39 -15.70
C LEU A 222 -10.22 20.91 -15.31
N SER A 223 -11.16 21.82 -15.04
CA SER A 223 -12.55 21.46 -14.74
C SER A 223 -13.23 20.70 -15.88
N ASN A 224 -12.86 20.96 -17.13
CA ASN A 224 -13.38 20.23 -18.28
C ASN A 224 -12.73 18.85 -18.45
N ALA A 225 -11.47 18.72 -18.04
CA ALA A 225 -10.70 17.48 -18.06
C ALA A 225 -11.10 16.47 -16.98
N ILE A 226 -11.62 16.94 -15.84
CA ILE A 226 -12.11 16.06 -14.78
C ILE A 226 -13.28 15.22 -15.30
N ARG A 227 -13.16 13.90 -15.15
CA ARG A 227 -14.16 12.91 -15.56
C ARG A 227 -15.47 13.16 -14.80
N ARG A 228 -16.59 12.95 -15.49
CA ARG A 228 -17.95 13.06 -14.95
C ARG A 228 -18.54 11.67 -14.84
N ASN A 229 -18.93 11.27 -13.63
CA ASN A 229 -19.56 9.99 -13.34
C ASN A 229 -21.07 10.23 -13.08
N PRO A 230 -21.96 9.25 -13.34
CA PRO A 230 -23.32 9.29 -12.82
C PRO A 230 -23.30 9.18 -11.28
N ASP A 231 -24.16 9.94 -10.60
CA ASP A 231 -24.30 9.84 -9.13
C ASP A 231 -24.90 8.47 -8.77
N PRO A 232 -24.26 7.66 -7.91
CA PRO A 232 -24.79 6.37 -7.47
C PRO A 232 -26.15 6.45 -6.75
N LYS A 233 -26.60 7.65 -6.34
CA LYS A 233 -27.93 7.90 -5.76
C LYS A 233 -28.96 8.35 -6.81
N ASN A 234 -28.52 8.90 -7.94
CA ASN A 234 -29.41 9.42 -8.99
C ASN A 234 -28.67 9.47 -10.34
N GLU A 235 -28.90 8.47 -11.20
CA GLU A 235 -28.22 8.32 -12.50
C GLU A 235 -28.41 9.51 -13.45
N ASN A 236 -29.40 10.39 -13.22
CA ASN A 236 -29.63 11.61 -14.00
C ASN A 236 -28.75 12.81 -13.56
N ILE A 237 -28.01 12.69 -12.45
CA ILE A 237 -27.11 13.72 -11.93
C ILE A 237 -25.67 13.29 -12.22
N LEU A 238 -24.86 14.23 -12.69
CA LEU A 238 -23.42 14.02 -12.88
C LEU A 238 -22.63 14.60 -11.70
N VAL A 239 -21.68 13.81 -11.21
CA VAL A 239 -20.72 14.13 -10.15
C VAL A 239 -19.31 14.18 -10.73
N ALA A 240 -18.44 15.01 -10.15
CA ALA A 240 -17.05 15.08 -10.54
C ALA A 240 -16.28 13.89 -9.95
N ALA A 241 -15.47 13.21 -10.78
CA ALA A 241 -14.62 12.09 -10.40
C ALA A 241 -13.39 12.57 -9.60
N ILE A 242 -13.67 13.12 -8.43
CA ILE A 242 -12.72 13.65 -7.46
C ILE A 242 -12.89 12.87 -6.18
N SER A 243 -11.76 12.43 -5.61
CA SER A 243 -11.71 11.89 -4.27
C SER A 243 -10.75 12.66 -3.38
N MET A 244 -10.99 12.61 -2.07
CA MET A 244 -10.10 13.18 -1.05
C MET A 244 -9.91 12.22 0.12
N THR A 245 -8.65 12.00 0.49
CA THR A 245 -8.22 11.09 1.56
C THR A 245 -7.54 11.89 2.67
N PHE A 246 -8.01 11.73 3.90
CA PHE A 246 -7.50 12.42 5.09
C PHE A 246 -6.74 11.45 6.03
N PRO A 247 -5.66 11.91 6.70
CA PRO A 247 -4.95 11.08 7.66
C PRO A 247 -5.81 10.79 8.91
N ASN A 248 -5.94 9.52 9.27
CA ASN A 248 -6.70 9.06 10.45
C ASN A 248 -5.94 9.20 11.80
N ALA A 249 -4.79 9.88 11.83
CA ALA A 249 -3.94 10.02 13.02
C ALA A 249 -3.92 11.48 13.51
N PRO A 250 -4.26 11.77 14.78
CA PRO A 250 -4.47 13.15 15.25
C PRO A 250 -3.21 13.99 15.51
N PHE A 251 -1.99 13.42 15.46
CA PHE A 251 -0.76 14.08 15.96
C PHE A 251 0.47 13.93 15.06
N THR A 252 0.30 14.06 13.75
CA THR A 252 1.42 13.97 12.80
C THR A 252 1.36 15.07 11.76
N ASP A 253 1.93 16.24 12.10
CA ASP A 253 2.08 17.44 11.25
C ASP A 253 2.80 17.17 9.91
N LYS A 254 3.39 15.98 9.75
CA LYS A 254 4.07 15.52 8.53
C LYS A 254 3.13 15.03 7.43
N PHE A 255 1.83 14.84 7.70
CA PHE A 255 0.88 14.35 6.69
C PHE A 255 -0.16 15.41 6.36
N GLY A 256 -0.14 15.87 5.10
CA GLY A 256 -1.27 16.57 4.49
C GLY A 256 -2.43 15.61 4.21
N CYS A 257 -3.48 16.13 3.56
CA CYS A 257 -4.47 15.27 2.90
C CYS A 257 -4.14 15.13 1.41
N GLN A 258 -4.59 14.04 0.80
CA GLN A 258 -4.43 13.81 -0.64
C GLN A 258 -5.77 14.02 -1.35
N MET A 259 -5.73 14.63 -2.52
CA MET A 259 -6.84 14.67 -3.48
C MET A 259 -6.43 13.88 -4.72
N ALA A 260 -7.36 13.15 -5.31
CA ALA A 260 -7.19 12.52 -6.62
C ALA A 260 -8.23 13.05 -7.60
N LEU A 261 -7.79 13.39 -8.81
CA LEU A 261 -8.61 13.85 -9.92
C LEU A 261 -8.52 12.81 -11.05
N GLU A 262 -9.60 12.10 -11.34
CA GLU A 262 -9.66 11.30 -12.57
C GLU A 262 -9.86 12.22 -13.77
N VAL A 263 -8.98 12.14 -14.76
CA VAL A 263 -9.07 12.93 -15.99
C VAL A 263 -9.42 12.07 -17.21
N THR A 264 -10.15 12.66 -18.16
CA THR A 264 -10.53 12.00 -19.41
C THR A 264 -9.32 11.72 -20.29
N ASP A 265 -9.41 10.65 -21.08
CA ASP A 265 -8.37 10.12 -21.96
C ASP A 265 -7.89 11.15 -23.00
N ASP A 266 -8.81 11.97 -23.52
CA ASP A 266 -8.53 13.06 -24.46
C ASP A 266 -7.69 14.22 -23.86
N LYS A 267 -7.60 14.32 -22.52
CA LYS A 267 -6.84 15.37 -21.83
C LYS A 267 -5.51 14.90 -21.25
N VAL A 268 -5.27 13.58 -21.21
CA VAL A 268 -4.06 12.98 -20.62
C VAL A 268 -2.78 13.57 -21.23
N GLN A 269 -2.68 13.65 -22.56
CA GLN A 269 -1.49 14.18 -23.24
C GLN A 269 -1.25 15.67 -22.95
N HIS A 270 -2.32 16.47 -22.88
CA HIS A 270 -2.22 17.90 -22.61
C HIS A 270 -1.72 18.17 -21.19
N LEU A 271 -2.31 17.51 -20.19
CA LEU A 271 -1.96 17.68 -18.78
C LEU A 271 -0.57 17.08 -18.46
N ALA A 272 -0.17 15.98 -19.10
CA ALA A 272 1.19 15.45 -18.96
C ALA A 272 2.26 16.44 -19.47
N TRP A 273 1.97 17.15 -20.56
CA TRP A 273 2.84 18.19 -21.08
C TRP A 273 2.83 19.46 -20.20
N GLU A 274 1.65 19.95 -19.82
CA GLU A 274 1.51 21.19 -19.03
C GLU A 274 2.11 21.07 -17.63
N LEU A 275 1.88 19.94 -16.95
CA LEU A 275 2.31 19.75 -15.56
C LEU A 275 3.78 19.30 -15.43
N PHE A 276 4.27 18.50 -16.38
CA PHE A 276 5.55 17.78 -16.26
C PHE A 276 6.49 17.92 -17.46
N GLU A 277 6.14 18.70 -18.50
CA GLU A 277 6.89 18.82 -19.76
C GLU A 277 7.07 17.47 -20.50
N VAL A 278 6.21 16.48 -20.21
CA VAL A 278 6.31 15.13 -20.78
C VAL A 278 5.46 15.00 -22.03
N ARG A 279 6.11 14.73 -23.17
CA ARG A 279 5.44 14.45 -24.44
C ARG A 279 4.99 12.99 -24.50
N LEU A 280 3.68 12.79 -24.69
CA LEU A 280 3.09 11.49 -24.99
C LEU A 280 2.73 11.39 -26.48
N GLU A 281 2.84 10.18 -27.04
CA GLU A 281 2.27 9.85 -28.36
C GLU A 281 1.40 8.59 -28.26
N THR A 282 0.26 8.59 -28.93
CA THR A 282 -0.59 7.40 -29.08
C THR A 282 -0.32 6.73 -30.43
N ARG A 283 -0.02 5.43 -30.42
CA ARG A 283 0.11 4.59 -31.64
C ARG A 283 -0.50 3.21 -31.37
N ALA A 284 -1.29 2.70 -32.31
CA ALA A 284 -1.95 1.38 -32.22
C ALA A 284 -2.70 1.12 -30.89
N GLY A 285 -3.35 2.15 -30.34
CA GLY A 285 -4.07 2.07 -29.06
C GLY A 285 -3.19 2.14 -27.80
N LEU A 286 -1.86 2.28 -27.96
CA LEU A 286 -0.90 2.37 -26.86
C LEU A 286 -0.29 3.77 -26.74
N ARG A 287 -0.01 4.21 -25.52
CA ARG A 287 0.70 5.46 -25.19
C ARG A 287 2.19 5.21 -25.00
N TYR A 288 2.99 6.10 -25.57
CA TYR A 288 4.44 6.09 -25.47
C TYR A 288 4.93 7.41 -24.88
N VAL A 289 5.84 7.34 -23.91
CA VAL A 289 6.62 8.53 -23.49
C VAL A 289 7.70 8.77 -24.53
N CYS A 290 7.74 9.99 -25.09
CA CYS A 290 8.66 10.36 -26.16
C CYS A 290 9.67 11.39 -25.66
N PHE A 291 10.96 11.13 -25.89
CA PHE A 291 12.01 12.11 -25.62
C PHE A 291 12.01 13.23 -26.69
N ALA A 292 12.54 14.40 -26.31
CA ALA A 292 12.49 15.60 -27.15
C ALA A 292 13.30 15.47 -28.47
N ASP A 293 14.30 14.60 -28.48
CA ASP A 293 15.15 14.27 -29.64
C ASP A 293 14.48 13.30 -30.64
N GLY A 294 13.33 12.71 -30.27
CA GLY A 294 12.50 11.87 -31.15
C GLY A 294 13.06 10.50 -31.50
N GLY A 295 14.31 10.20 -31.13
CA GLY A 295 15.01 8.95 -31.49
C GLY A 295 14.62 7.73 -30.66
N SER A 296 14.15 7.93 -29.43
CA SER A 296 13.78 6.85 -28.50
C SER A 296 12.42 7.08 -27.84
N LYS A 297 11.79 5.99 -27.38
CA LYS A 297 10.46 5.98 -26.74
C LYS A 297 10.38 4.91 -25.68
N ILE A 298 9.65 5.20 -24.60
CA ILE A 298 9.30 4.21 -23.57
C ILE A 298 7.85 3.78 -23.80
N LEU A 299 7.62 2.47 -23.88
CA LEU A 299 6.29 1.87 -23.74
C LEU A 299 6.10 1.49 -22.27
N PRO A 300 5.19 2.15 -21.53
CA PRO A 300 4.87 1.76 -20.15
C PRO A 300 4.16 0.41 -20.12
N ASN A 301 4.33 -0.35 -19.03
CA ASN A 301 3.62 -1.61 -18.84
C ASN A 301 3.34 -1.89 -17.34
N PRO A 302 2.07 -1.89 -16.87
CA PRO A 302 0.85 -1.40 -17.53
C PRO A 302 0.61 0.11 -17.31
N LYS A 303 1.33 0.73 -16.35
CA LYS A 303 1.16 2.13 -15.94
C LYS A 303 2.52 2.77 -15.66
N PHE A 304 2.56 4.09 -15.61
CA PHE A 304 3.70 4.88 -15.14
C PHE A 304 3.21 6.10 -14.36
N THR A 305 4.10 6.70 -13.57
CA THR A 305 3.83 7.89 -12.76
C THR A 305 4.76 9.02 -13.21
N LEU A 306 4.19 10.20 -13.44
CA LEU A 306 4.92 11.46 -13.58
C LEU A 306 4.96 12.18 -12.23
N GLN A 307 6.13 12.72 -11.90
CA GLN A 307 6.42 13.47 -10.66
C GLN A 307 7.30 14.68 -11.03
N GLY A 308 7.60 15.56 -10.07
CA GLY A 308 8.34 16.79 -10.35
C GLY A 308 7.53 17.84 -11.12
N CYS A 309 6.30 18.12 -10.69
CA CYS A 309 5.47 19.19 -11.26
C CYS A 309 6.14 20.56 -11.09
N ARG A 310 6.25 21.37 -12.15
CA ARG A 310 6.86 22.71 -12.09
C ARG A 310 6.05 23.63 -11.17
N ARG A 311 6.68 24.35 -10.23
CA ARG A 311 5.90 25.18 -9.28
C ARG A 311 5.16 26.35 -9.92
N HIS A 312 5.75 26.94 -10.96
CA HIS A 312 5.20 28.16 -11.57
C HIS A 312 3.88 27.94 -12.33
N ILE A 313 3.62 26.71 -12.81
CA ILE A 313 2.37 26.37 -13.52
C ILE A 313 1.21 25.98 -12.58
N ILE A 314 1.50 25.68 -11.30
CA ILE A 314 0.47 25.17 -10.36
C ILE A 314 -0.69 26.16 -10.22
N SER A 315 -0.39 27.46 -10.14
CA SER A 315 -1.43 28.50 -10.01
C SER A 315 -2.26 28.72 -11.27
N SER A 316 -1.72 28.47 -12.47
CA SER A 316 -2.48 28.56 -13.72
C SER A 316 -3.36 27.33 -13.94
N THR A 317 -2.83 26.13 -13.69
CA THR A 317 -3.54 24.87 -13.98
C THR A 317 -4.58 24.52 -12.91
N PHE A 318 -4.26 24.69 -11.63
CA PHE A 318 -5.16 24.33 -10.52
C PHE A 318 -5.96 25.52 -9.96
N GLY A 319 -5.57 26.76 -10.28
CA GLY A 319 -6.19 27.98 -9.76
C GLY A 319 -5.68 28.36 -8.35
N PRO A 320 -6.00 29.57 -7.88
CA PRO A 320 -5.35 30.18 -6.71
C PRO A 320 -5.66 29.47 -5.38
N GLU A 321 -6.89 28.99 -5.17
CA GLU A 321 -7.27 28.30 -3.93
C GLU A 321 -6.54 26.95 -3.79
N MET A 322 -6.52 26.16 -4.86
CA MET A 322 -5.79 24.90 -4.90
C MET A 322 -4.29 25.12 -4.85
N SER A 323 -3.75 26.12 -5.55
CA SER A 323 -2.31 26.45 -5.49
C SER A 323 -1.86 26.83 -4.08
N ASN A 324 -2.68 27.59 -3.33
CA ASN A 324 -2.40 27.87 -1.92
C ASN A 324 -2.43 26.59 -1.07
N ALA A 325 -3.42 25.72 -1.28
CA ALA A 325 -3.54 24.45 -0.57
C ALA A 325 -2.40 23.46 -0.87
N ILE A 326 -1.90 23.45 -2.10
CA ILE A 326 -0.71 22.68 -2.50
C ILE A 326 0.54 23.25 -1.83
N ALA A 327 0.68 24.58 -1.83
CA ALA A 327 1.82 25.26 -1.22
C ALA A 327 1.91 25.03 0.30
N THR A 328 0.79 24.85 1.01
CA THR A 328 0.78 24.50 2.44
C THR A 328 0.99 23.01 2.73
N SER A 329 1.15 22.16 1.71
CA SER A 329 1.42 20.73 1.92
C SER A 329 2.85 20.47 2.42
N PRO A 330 3.08 19.47 3.30
CA PRO A 330 4.42 19.13 3.79
C PRO A 330 5.42 18.82 2.66
N LEU A 331 4.99 18.11 1.60
CA LEU A 331 5.84 17.78 0.45
C LEU A 331 6.31 19.05 -0.28
N TYR A 332 5.41 19.99 -0.58
CA TYR A 332 5.80 21.25 -1.21
C TYR A 332 6.77 22.05 -0.34
N GLN A 333 6.54 22.09 0.97
CA GLN A 333 7.40 22.78 1.92
C GLN A 333 8.80 22.14 2.01
N ASP A 334 8.90 20.81 1.99
CA ASP A 334 10.17 20.10 1.99
C ASP A 334 10.92 20.22 0.66
N ASP A 335 10.22 20.15 -0.48
CA ASP A 335 10.80 20.46 -1.79
C ASP A 335 11.31 21.91 -1.86
N ALA A 336 10.62 22.86 -1.21
CA ALA A 336 11.01 24.27 -1.16
C ALA A 336 12.25 24.49 -0.28
N ARG A 337 12.34 23.82 0.88
CA ARG A 337 13.54 23.79 1.73
C ARG A 337 14.75 23.21 1.02
N GLN A 338 14.53 22.27 0.09
CA GLN A 338 15.57 21.67 -0.77
C GLN A 338 15.92 22.50 -2.01
N TRP A 339 15.37 23.72 -2.17
CA TRP A 339 15.63 24.60 -3.33
C TRP A 339 15.29 24.00 -4.70
N ARG A 340 14.43 22.98 -4.76
CA ARG A 340 13.90 22.46 -6.02
C ARG A 340 13.03 23.54 -6.69
N ASP A 341 12.92 23.52 -8.00
CA ASP A 341 11.99 24.37 -8.78
C ASP A 341 10.66 23.64 -9.08
N CYS A 342 10.66 22.33 -8.92
CA CYS A 342 9.52 21.44 -9.02
C CYS A 342 8.99 21.00 -7.63
N THR A 343 7.92 20.21 -7.62
CA THR A 343 7.43 19.50 -6.43
C THR A 343 6.87 18.13 -6.77
N ASP A 344 7.10 17.17 -5.87
CA ASP A 344 6.49 15.84 -5.92
C ASP A 344 5.10 15.81 -5.23
N GLY A 345 4.67 16.94 -4.65
CA GLY A 345 3.33 17.13 -4.11
C GLY A 345 2.22 17.06 -5.17
N VAL A 346 2.54 17.18 -6.46
CA VAL A 346 1.64 16.88 -7.59
C VAL A 346 2.26 15.79 -8.45
N SER A 347 1.49 14.74 -8.73
CA SER A 347 1.91 13.60 -9.57
C SER A 347 0.75 13.09 -10.42
N MET A 348 1.05 12.34 -11.48
CA MET A 348 0.04 11.86 -12.43
C MET A 348 0.32 10.41 -12.83
N VAL A 349 -0.63 9.52 -12.58
CA VAL A 349 -0.56 8.10 -12.95
C VAL A 349 -1.31 7.87 -14.25
N ILE A 350 -0.62 7.31 -15.25
CA ILE A 350 -1.11 7.17 -16.62
C ILE A 350 -1.02 5.70 -17.04
N SER A 351 -2.09 5.19 -17.66
CA SER A 351 -2.12 3.87 -18.28
C SER A 351 -1.49 3.88 -19.68
N HIS A 352 -0.81 2.79 -20.01
CA HIS A 352 -0.32 2.51 -21.37
C HIS A 352 -1.44 2.40 -22.41
N GLN A 353 -2.68 2.11 -22.02
CA GLN A 353 -3.83 2.05 -22.92
C GLN A 353 -4.32 3.46 -23.26
N ALA A 354 -4.54 3.75 -24.54
CA ALA A 354 -4.88 5.08 -25.01
C ALA A 354 -6.32 5.53 -24.69
N HIS A 355 -7.22 4.59 -24.41
CA HIS A 355 -8.62 4.83 -24.03
C HIS A 355 -8.82 4.97 -22.51
N ASP A 356 -7.81 4.63 -21.71
CA ASP A 356 -7.84 4.84 -20.27
C ASP A 356 -7.61 6.32 -19.95
N GLY A 357 -8.27 6.82 -18.91
CA GLY A 357 -7.94 8.13 -18.35
C GLY A 357 -6.57 8.16 -17.65
N ALA A 358 -6.34 9.20 -16.87
CA ALA A 358 -5.25 9.25 -15.90
C ALA A 358 -5.79 9.70 -14.54
N VAL A 359 -4.96 9.59 -13.50
CA VAL A 359 -5.29 10.11 -12.16
C VAL A 359 -4.21 11.08 -11.73
N ILE A 360 -4.57 12.34 -11.51
CA ILE A 360 -3.68 13.34 -10.92
C ILE A 360 -3.85 13.30 -9.40
N PHE A 361 -2.76 13.05 -8.68
CA PHE A 361 -2.71 13.11 -7.23
C PHE A 361 -2.12 14.44 -6.80
N VAL A 362 -2.80 15.10 -5.86
CA VAL A 362 -2.48 16.43 -5.35
C VAL A 362 -2.39 16.35 -3.83
N SER A 363 -1.25 16.74 -3.27
CA SER A 363 -1.02 16.82 -1.84
C SER A 363 -1.36 18.22 -1.34
N LEU A 364 -2.15 18.30 -0.27
CA LEU A 364 -2.68 19.56 0.25
C LEU A 364 -2.36 19.70 1.74
N GLY A 365 -2.18 20.93 2.23
CA GLY A 365 -2.19 21.23 3.65
C GLY A 365 -3.51 20.79 4.30
N LEU A 366 -3.44 20.19 5.49
CA LEU A 366 -4.59 19.55 6.13
C LEU A 366 -5.76 20.53 6.40
N TRP A 367 -5.44 21.77 6.74
CA TRP A 367 -6.42 22.82 7.00
C TRP A 367 -7.11 23.30 5.71
N GLU A 368 -6.32 23.63 4.68
CA GLU A 368 -6.84 24.06 3.38
C GLU A 368 -7.65 22.94 2.72
N GLY A 369 -7.14 21.70 2.75
CA GLY A 369 -7.86 20.52 2.27
C GLY A 369 -9.17 20.28 3.01
N THR A 370 -9.24 20.54 4.32
CA THR A 370 -10.50 20.48 5.09
C THR A 370 -11.50 21.55 4.64
N ARG A 371 -11.04 22.75 4.25
CA ARG A 371 -11.88 23.80 3.68
C ARG A 371 -12.38 23.43 2.28
N ILE A 372 -11.51 22.87 1.43
CA ILE A 372 -11.86 22.39 0.09
C ILE A 372 -12.88 21.24 0.17
N LYS A 373 -12.68 20.28 1.08
CA LYS A 373 -13.66 19.22 1.40
C LYS A 373 -15.05 19.79 1.70
N LYS A 374 -15.14 20.83 2.53
CA LYS A 374 -16.43 21.46 2.89
C LYS A 374 -17.12 22.15 1.73
N LYS A 375 -16.42 22.48 0.64
CA LYS A 375 -17.03 22.97 -0.62
C LYS A 375 -17.46 21.81 -1.52
N LEU A 376 -16.55 20.85 -1.75
CA LEU A 376 -16.76 19.76 -2.70
C LEU A 376 -17.81 18.73 -2.27
N TYR A 377 -18.04 18.58 -0.96
CA TYR A 377 -18.93 17.57 -0.37
C TYR A 377 -19.90 18.17 0.67
N ALA A 378 -20.41 19.37 0.40
CA ALA A 378 -21.40 20.09 1.22
C ALA A 378 -22.78 19.40 1.21
#